data_AF-A0A1G9HQE3-F1
#
_entry.id   AF-A0A1G9HQE3-F1
#
_cell.length_a   1.000
_cell.length_b   1.000
_cell.length_c   1.000
_cell.angle_alpha   90.00
_cell.angle_beta   90.00
_cell.angle_gamma   90.00
#
_symmetry.space_group_name_H-M   'P 1'
#
loop_
_entity.id
_entity.type
_entity.pdbx_description
1 polymer ?
#
loop_
_entity_poly.entity_id
_entity_poly.type
_entity_poly.pdbx_seq_one_letter_code
_entity_poly.pdbx_strand_id
1 'polypeptide(L)'
;MGGHTKGLAVDLIADPDDPRHGTTAGHWAHHRADVPQCDPCLIAKARYDKQRRVNDYQGKVRKVSTLGARRRIEALQAIGWTNTQIAEAAGFNDRQGLQYAKYHDQITVPTFERIATAYERLSMRVPPDSFGKSRAMAAARKNGWVPPLAWDDIDNDEAPAAAAIPPKPKPDRLALLQRADEAEQTAKQAAEEIGVSQEGLNRWCKRHGHMDLYFRLLRRDPKFNGNQYRAA
;
A
#
# COMPACT_ATOMS: atom_id res chain seq x y z
N MET A 1 -46.63 10.74 -16.38
CA MET A 1 -45.36 11.43 -16.71
C MET A 1 -44.27 10.83 -15.84
N GLY A 2 -43.19 10.33 -16.45
CA GLY A 2 -42.09 9.68 -15.75
C GLY A 2 -41.34 8.68 -16.65
N GLY A 3 -41.05 9.08 -17.89
CA GLY A 3 -40.22 8.30 -18.81
C GLY A 3 -38.75 8.45 -18.41
N HIS A 4 -38.19 7.46 -17.74
CA HIS A 4 -36.79 7.46 -17.32
C HIS A 4 -35.90 6.71 -18.34
N THR A 5 -35.28 7.49 -19.24
CA THR A 5 -33.85 7.44 -19.61
C THR A 5 -33.16 6.10 -19.93
N LYS A 6 -33.81 5.14 -20.60
CA LYS A 6 -33.09 3.98 -21.17
C LYS A 6 -32.52 4.19 -22.57
N GLY A 7 -33.00 5.19 -23.34
CA GLY A 7 -32.56 5.40 -24.73
C GLY A 7 -31.17 6.05 -24.90
N LEU A 8 -30.76 6.92 -23.98
CA LEU A 8 -29.54 7.73 -24.14
C LEU A 8 -28.20 6.99 -23.89
N ALA A 9 -28.24 5.77 -23.37
CA ALA A 9 -27.03 4.95 -23.14
C ALA A 9 -26.79 3.90 -24.25
N VAL A 10 -27.77 3.69 -25.13
CA VAL A 10 -27.77 2.66 -26.18
C VAL A 10 -26.95 3.09 -27.39
N ASP A 11 -27.04 4.38 -27.77
CA ASP A 11 -26.35 4.93 -28.94
C ASP A 11 -24.83 5.12 -28.71
N LEU A 12 -24.40 5.33 -27.46
CA LEU A 12 -23.00 5.60 -27.12
C LEU A 12 -22.07 4.40 -27.28
N ILE A 13 -22.55 3.15 -27.24
CA ILE A 13 -21.66 1.96 -27.27
C ILE A 13 -21.37 1.52 -28.72
N ALA A 14 -22.30 1.78 -29.63
CA ALA A 14 -22.15 1.50 -31.07
C ALA A 14 -21.57 2.70 -31.84
N ASP A 15 -21.50 3.88 -31.21
CA ASP A 15 -20.89 5.08 -31.75
C ASP A 15 -19.43 4.79 -32.19
N PRO A 16 -19.08 5.03 -33.47
CA PRO A 16 -17.70 4.95 -33.94
C PRO A 16 -16.72 5.83 -33.14
N ASP A 17 -17.20 6.90 -32.52
CA ASP A 17 -16.40 7.84 -31.73
C ASP A 17 -16.23 7.41 -30.26
N ASP A 18 -16.89 6.33 -29.80
CA ASP A 18 -16.62 5.78 -28.46
C ASP A 18 -15.22 5.14 -28.43
N PRO A 19 -14.36 5.49 -27.45
CA PRO A 19 -12.99 4.97 -27.37
C PRO A 19 -12.90 3.45 -27.19
N ARG A 20 -14.01 2.77 -26.90
CA ARG A 20 -14.12 1.31 -26.77
C ARG A 20 -14.58 0.65 -28.06
N HIS A 21 -15.11 1.39 -29.03
CA HIS A 21 -15.58 0.84 -30.30
C HIS A 21 -14.45 0.11 -31.04
N GLY A 22 -14.75 -1.03 -31.66
CA GLY A 22 -13.74 -1.85 -32.34
C GLY A 22 -12.72 -2.52 -31.41
N THR A 23 -13.00 -2.61 -30.11
CA THR A 23 -12.15 -3.29 -29.12
C THR A 23 -12.88 -4.41 -28.40
N THR A 24 -12.13 -5.26 -27.68
CA THR A 24 -12.74 -6.24 -26.78
C THR A 24 -13.55 -5.59 -25.64
N ALA A 25 -13.19 -4.36 -25.23
CA ALA A 25 -13.95 -3.62 -24.22
C ALA A 25 -15.31 -3.17 -24.76
N GLY A 26 -15.35 -2.76 -26.04
CA GLY A 26 -16.60 -2.46 -26.76
C GLY A 26 -17.51 -3.68 -26.84
N HIS A 27 -16.97 -4.84 -27.22
CA HIS A 27 -17.72 -6.11 -27.21
C HIS A 27 -18.42 -6.40 -25.87
N TRP A 28 -17.69 -6.27 -24.74
CA TRP A 28 -18.27 -6.47 -23.41
C TRP A 28 -19.18 -5.32 -22.95
N ALA A 29 -19.05 -4.12 -23.51
CA ALA A 29 -19.98 -3.03 -23.28
C ALA A 29 -21.35 -3.35 -23.91
N HIS A 30 -21.39 -3.81 -25.16
CA HIS A 30 -22.62 -4.29 -25.80
C HIS A 30 -23.29 -5.42 -25.01
N HIS A 31 -22.51 -6.44 -24.61
CA HIS A 31 -23.02 -7.55 -23.80
C HIS A 31 -23.63 -7.08 -22.47
N ARG A 32 -23.00 -6.13 -21.78
CA ARG A 32 -23.54 -5.60 -20.51
C ARG A 32 -24.78 -4.73 -20.68
N ALA A 33 -24.88 -4.06 -21.82
CA ALA A 33 -26.04 -3.24 -22.18
C ALA A 33 -27.18 -4.08 -22.79
N ASP A 34 -26.98 -5.39 -22.96
CA ASP A 34 -27.96 -6.33 -23.56
C ASP A 34 -28.40 -5.91 -24.97
N VAL A 35 -27.43 -5.47 -25.78
CA VAL A 35 -27.64 -5.07 -27.17
C VAL A 35 -26.78 -5.89 -28.13
N PRO A 36 -27.22 -6.11 -29.38
CA PRO A 36 -26.40 -6.77 -30.39
C PRO A 36 -25.04 -6.08 -30.55
N GLN A 37 -23.98 -6.88 -30.66
CA GLN A 37 -22.64 -6.36 -30.90
C GLN A 37 -22.51 -5.91 -32.35
N CYS A 38 -21.87 -4.76 -32.58
CA CYS A 38 -21.51 -4.35 -33.94
C CYS A 38 -20.34 -5.18 -34.50
N ASP A 39 -20.22 -5.23 -35.83
CA ASP A 39 -19.18 -5.99 -36.53
C ASP A 39 -17.75 -5.66 -36.07
N PRO A 40 -17.34 -4.38 -35.90
CA PRO A 40 -15.99 -4.06 -35.43
C PRO A 40 -15.68 -4.67 -34.05
N CYS A 41 -16.64 -4.61 -33.12
CA CYS A 41 -16.49 -5.19 -31.78
C CYS A 41 -16.46 -6.73 -31.81
N LEU A 42 -17.26 -7.38 -32.68
CA LEU A 42 -17.21 -8.82 -32.90
C LEU A 42 -15.87 -9.26 -33.51
N ILE A 43 -15.39 -8.57 -34.54
CA ILE A 43 -14.10 -8.83 -35.18
C ILE A 43 -12.96 -8.67 -34.17
N ALA A 44 -13.00 -7.62 -33.33
CA ALA A 44 -12.01 -7.42 -32.29
C ALA A 44 -11.98 -8.60 -31.29
N LYS A 45 -13.15 -9.09 -30.88
CA LYS A 45 -13.26 -10.28 -30.02
C LYS A 45 -12.72 -11.53 -30.69
N ALA A 46 -13.04 -11.75 -31.97
CA ALA A 46 -12.54 -12.89 -32.74
C ALA A 46 -11.01 -12.86 -32.89
N ARG A 47 -10.43 -11.68 -33.16
CA ARG A 47 -8.97 -11.49 -33.22
C ARG A 47 -8.31 -11.80 -31.88
N TYR A 48 -8.87 -11.29 -30.78
CA TYR A 48 -8.40 -11.60 -29.42
C TYR A 48 -8.42 -13.10 -29.13
N ASP A 49 -9.53 -13.79 -29.44
CA ASP A 49 -9.67 -15.22 -29.21
C ASP A 49 -8.70 -16.05 -30.06
N LYS A 50 -8.49 -15.65 -31.33
CA LYS A 50 -7.51 -16.28 -32.22
C LYS A 50 -6.10 -16.15 -31.65
N GLN A 51 -5.69 -14.94 -31.25
CA GLN A 51 -4.37 -14.72 -30.66
C GLN A 51 -4.18 -15.52 -29.37
N ARG A 52 -5.23 -15.61 -28.54
CA ARG A 52 -5.21 -16.44 -27.32
C ARG A 52 -4.94 -17.90 -27.64
N ARG A 53 -5.65 -18.48 -28.63
CA ARG A 53 -5.43 -19.88 -29.06
C ARG A 53 -4.01 -20.10 -29.57
N VAL A 54 -3.46 -19.15 -30.33
CA VAL A 54 -2.07 -19.22 -30.80
C VAL A 54 -1.10 -19.22 -29.62
N ASN A 55 -1.30 -18.35 -28.62
CA ASN A 55 -0.46 -18.31 -27.43
C ASN A 55 -0.55 -19.60 -26.61
N ASP A 56 -1.76 -20.17 -26.47
CA ASP A 56 -1.98 -21.44 -25.78
C ASP A 56 -1.26 -22.59 -26.52
N TYR A 57 -1.33 -22.64 -27.86
CA TYR A 57 -0.59 -23.61 -28.68
C TYR A 57 0.93 -23.45 -28.56
N GLN A 58 1.41 -22.21 -28.45
CA GLN A 58 2.83 -21.89 -28.22
C GLN A 58 3.27 -22.13 -26.77
N GLY A 59 2.39 -22.59 -25.88
CA GLY A 59 2.70 -22.82 -24.47
C GLY A 59 3.01 -21.55 -23.67
N LYS A 60 2.59 -20.37 -24.15
CA LYS A 60 2.85 -19.10 -23.46
C LYS A 60 2.05 -19.01 -22.17
N VAL A 61 2.76 -18.97 -21.05
CA VAL A 61 2.16 -18.85 -19.72
C VAL A 61 1.53 -17.47 -19.57
N ARG A 62 0.25 -17.42 -19.18
CA ARG A 62 -0.49 -16.15 -18.96
C ARG A 62 -0.36 -15.63 -17.54
N LYS A 63 -0.19 -16.54 -16.59
CA LYS A 63 -0.12 -16.25 -15.16
C LYS A 63 1.07 -16.94 -14.52
N VAL A 64 1.79 -16.21 -13.68
CA VAL A 64 2.94 -16.69 -12.93
C VAL A 64 2.66 -16.60 -11.44
N SER A 65 3.45 -17.33 -10.64
CA SER A 65 3.41 -17.20 -9.18
C SER A 65 3.64 -15.75 -8.75
N THR A 66 2.94 -15.30 -7.71
CA THR A 66 3.16 -13.97 -7.14
C THR A 66 4.40 -13.87 -6.28
N LEU A 67 5.05 -14.98 -5.94
CA LEU A 67 6.13 -15.03 -4.95
C LEU A 67 7.22 -13.98 -5.23
N GLY A 68 7.77 -13.98 -6.45
CA GLY A 68 8.80 -13.01 -6.85
C GLY A 68 8.33 -11.56 -6.83
N ALA A 69 7.07 -11.30 -7.19
CA ALA A 69 6.49 -9.96 -7.12
C ALA A 69 6.25 -9.50 -5.66
N ARG A 70 5.77 -10.41 -4.80
CA ARG A 70 5.56 -10.16 -3.38
C ARG A 70 6.88 -9.83 -2.69
N ARG A 71 7.91 -10.65 -2.89
CA ARG A 71 9.27 -10.42 -2.34
C ARG A 71 9.81 -9.05 -2.74
N ARG A 72 9.69 -8.65 -4.02
CA ARG A 72 10.10 -7.32 -4.51
C ARG A 72 9.36 -6.18 -3.81
N ILE A 73 8.04 -6.27 -3.70
CA ILE A 73 7.24 -5.24 -3.01
C ILE A 73 7.67 -5.13 -1.54
N GLU A 74 7.83 -6.26 -0.86
CA GLU A 74 8.23 -6.33 0.54
C GLU A 74 9.64 -5.77 0.77
N ALA A 75 10.57 -6.08 -0.14
CA ALA A 75 11.92 -5.55 -0.10
C ALA A 75 11.97 -4.04 -0.30
N LEU A 76 11.19 -3.50 -1.24
CA LEU A 76 11.05 -2.05 -1.40
C LEU A 76 10.45 -1.39 -0.15
N GLN A 77 9.51 -2.04 0.51
CA GLN A 77 8.95 -1.54 1.79
C GLN A 77 9.99 -1.55 2.92
N ALA A 78 10.91 -2.52 2.93
CA ALA A 78 11.99 -2.59 3.91
C ALA A 78 12.96 -1.40 3.81
N ILE A 79 13.19 -0.86 2.61
CA ILE A 79 13.95 0.39 2.40
C ILE A 79 13.07 1.65 2.41
N GLY A 80 11.77 1.50 2.63
CA GLY A 80 10.83 2.57 2.98
C GLY A 80 9.94 3.06 1.84
N TRP A 81 9.89 2.40 0.68
CA TRP A 81 8.96 2.78 -0.38
C TRP A 81 7.52 2.44 0.04
N THR A 82 6.60 3.39 -0.16
CA THR A 82 5.18 3.18 0.13
C THR A 82 4.49 2.40 -0.99
N ASN A 83 3.39 1.70 -0.67
CA ASN A 83 2.57 1.02 -1.70
C ASN A 83 2.16 1.94 -2.85
N THR A 84 1.85 3.21 -2.55
CA THR A 84 1.47 4.21 -3.55
C THR A 84 2.63 4.50 -4.50
N GLN A 85 3.84 4.75 -3.97
CA GLN A 85 5.02 5.03 -4.79
C GLN A 85 5.44 3.82 -5.63
N ILE A 86 5.36 2.61 -5.07
CA ILE A 86 5.66 1.39 -5.83
C ILE A 86 4.63 1.20 -6.95
N ALA A 87 3.34 1.45 -6.67
CA ALA A 87 2.29 1.34 -7.66
C ALA A 87 2.45 2.36 -8.80
N GLU A 88 2.79 3.60 -8.46
CA GLU A 88 3.12 4.67 -9.41
C GLU A 88 4.34 4.29 -10.27
N ALA A 89 5.42 3.79 -9.67
CA ALA A 89 6.60 3.34 -10.40
C ALA A 89 6.34 2.15 -11.34
N ALA A 90 5.37 1.30 -10.99
CA ALA A 90 4.86 0.22 -11.83
C ALA A 90 3.82 0.70 -12.86
N GLY A 91 3.47 1.98 -12.86
CA GLY A 91 2.52 2.64 -13.76
C GLY A 91 1.05 2.32 -13.48
N PHE A 92 0.72 1.76 -12.31
CA PHE A 92 -0.66 1.46 -11.98
C PHE A 92 -1.43 2.77 -11.69
N ASN A 93 -2.68 2.84 -12.15
CA ASN A 93 -3.55 4.00 -11.89
C ASN A 93 -3.94 4.12 -10.41
N ASP A 94 -3.88 3.02 -9.66
CA ASP A 94 -4.14 2.98 -8.24
C ASP A 94 -3.33 1.86 -7.53
N ARG A 95 -3.54 1.72 -6.22
CA ARG A 95 -2.90 0.69 -5.40
C ARG A 95 -3.48 -0.72 -5.59
N GLN A 96 -4.60 -0.89 -6.30
CA GLN A 96 -5.29 -2.18 -6.37
C GLN A 96 -4.46 -3.22 -7.11
N GLY A 97 -3.79 -2.84 -8.20
CA GLY A 97 -2.88 -3.74 -8.94
C GLY A 97 -1.76 -4.29 -8.05
N LEU A 98 -1.19 -3.42 -7.20
CA LEU A 98 -0.16 -3.80 -6.24
C LEU A 98 -0.71 -4.67 -5.09
N GLN A 99 -1.89 -4.35 -4.57
CA GLN A 99 -2.56 -5.17 -3.56
C GLN A 99 -2.91 -6.57 -4.09
N TYR A 100 -3.39 -6.64 -5.33
CA TYR A 100 -3.69 -7.90 -6.00
C TYR A 100 -2.43 -8.78 -6.09
N ALA A 101 -1.32 -8.21 -6.53
CA ALA A 101 -0.04 -8.93 -6.59
C ALA A 101 0.49 -9.37 -5.22
N LYS A 102 0.12 -8.66 -4.14
CA LYS A 102 0.55 -9.04 -2.79
C LYS A 102 -0.24 -10.21 -2.21
N TYR A 103 -1.55 -10.29 -2.44
CA TYR A 103 -2.42 -11.23 -1.70
C TYR A 103 -2.92 -12.43 -2.50
N HIS A 104 -2.79 -12.45 -3.82
CA HIS A 104 -3.17 -13.61 -4.63
C HIS A 104 -1.99 -14.56 -4.89
N ASP A 105 -2.27 -15.80 -5.29
CA ASP A 105 -1.27 -16.83 -5.58
C ASP A 105 -0.67 -16.71 -6.98
N GLN A 106 -1.44 -16.18 -7.93
CA GLN A 106 -1.00 -15.93 -9.29
C GLN A 106 -1.40 -14.55 -9.81
N ILE A 107 -0.49 -13.94 -10.58
CA ILE A 107 -0.74 -12.70 -11.33
C ILE A 107 -0.45 -12.91 -12.81
N THR A 108 -0.95 -12.02 -13.65
CA THR A 108 -0.60 -12.03 -15.08
C THR A 108 0.87 -11.68 -15.28
N VAL A 109 1.50 -12.24 -16.33
CA VAL A 109 2.90 -11.93 -16.69
C VAL A 109 3.15 -10.42 -16.81
N PRO A 110 2.30 -9.61 -17.48
CA PRO A 110 2.51 -8.17 -17.53
C PRO A 110 2.49 -7.48 -16.15
N THR A 111 1.66 -7.95 -15.21
CA THR A 111 1.65 -7.38 -13.84
C THR A 111 2.94 -7.71 -13.11
N PHE A 112 3.47 -8.92 -13.27
CA PHE A 112 4.76 -9.34 -12.72
C PHE A 112 5.90 -8.47 -13.28
N GLU A 113 5.97 -8.31 -14.60
CA GLU A 113 6.99 -7.51 -15.29
C GLU A 113 6.97 -6.04 -14.88
N ARG A 114 5.77 -5.46 -14.67
CA ARG A 114 5.64 -4.07 -14.18
C ARG A 114 6.19 -3.89 -12.78
N ILE A 115 5.98 -4.87 -11.90
CA ILE A 115 6.53 -4.86 -10.54
C ILE A 115 8.04 -5.09 -10.57
N ALA A 116 8.53 -6.01 -11.41
CA ALA A 116 9.96 -6.22 -11.63
C ALA A 116 10.64 -4.93 -12.12
N THR A 117 10.04 -4.25 -13.11
CA THR A 117 10.53 -2.97 -13.61
C THR A 117 10.55 -1.88 -12.53
N ALA A 118 9.50 -1.81 -11.71
CA ALA A 118 9.47 -0.88 -10.58
C ALA A 118 10.56 -1.19 -9.55
N TYR A 119 10.82 -2.47 -9.29
CA TYR A 119 11.88 -2.91 -8.39
C TYR A 119 13.26 -2.48 -8.90
N GLU A 120 13.61 -2.75 -10.16
CA GLU A 120 14.89 -2.33 -10.74
C GLU A 120 15.12 -0.81 -10.62
N ARG A 121 14.06 -0.02 -10.77
CA ARG A 121 14.14 1.45 -10.66
C ARG A 121 14.38 1.94 -9.24
N LEU A 122 13.88 1.21 -8.24
CA LEU A 122 13.74 1.69 -6.86
C LEU A 122 14.68 0.99 -5.86
N SER A 123 15.17 -0.21 -6.17
CA SER A 123 15.91 -1.09 -5.25
C SER A 123 17.22 -0.46 -4.74
N MET A 124 17.89 0.35 -5.59
CA MET A 124 19.13 1.06 -5.26
C MET A 124 18.91 2.53 -4.88
N ARG A 125 17.67 2.90 -4.51
CA ARG A 125 17.30 4.27 -4.17
C ARG A 125 16.61 4.36 -2.83
N VAL A 126 16.87 5.46 -2.13
CA VAL A 126 16.16 5.79 -0.89
C VAL A 126 14.98 6.71 -1.22
N PRO A 127 13.76 6.42 -0.75
CA PRO A 127 12.63 7.31 -0.95
C PRO A 127 12.79 8.62 -0.18
N PRO A 128 12.14 9.71 -0.64
CA PRO A 128 12.11 10.97 0.08
C PRO A 128 11.51 10.79 1.49
N ASP A 129 12.00 11.59 2.43
CA ASP A 129 11.53 11.53 3.80
C ASP A 129 10.06 11.91 3.91
N SER A 130 9.29 11.02 4.54
CA SER A 130 7.85 11.17 4.70
C SER A 130 7.35 10.29 5.84
N PHE A 131 6.18 10.63 6.41
CA PHE A 131 5.50 9.75 7.35
C PHE A 131 5.18 8.38 6.75
N GLY A 132 4.96 8.31 5.43
CA GLY A 132 4.75 7.06 4.70
C GLY A 132 5.98 6.14 4.75
N LYS A 133 7.18 6.70 4.58
CA LYS A 133 8.46 5.97 4.64
C LYS A 133 8.64 5.26 5.98
N SER A 134 8.48 5.99 7.08
CA SER A 134 8.59 5.43 8.43
C SER A 134 7.58 4.31 8.69
N ARG A 135 6.35 4.44 8.17
CA ARG A 135 5.30 3.41 8.29
C ARG A 135 5.63 2.16 7.45
N ALA A 136 6.13 2.33 6.23
CA ALA A 136 6.53 1.21 5.38
C ALA A 136 7.65 0.39 6.03
N MET A 137 8.70 1.05 6.52
CA MET A 137 9.80 0.38 7.23
C MET A 137 9.33 -0.30 8.52
N ALA A 138 8.43 0.33 9.27
CA ALA A 138 7.87 -0.27 10.49
C ALA A 138 7.04 -1.54 10.17
N ALA A 139 6.28 -1.52 9.07
CA ALA A 139 5.54 -2.68 8.60
C ALA A 139 6.50 -3.79 8.14
N ALA A 140 7.57 -3.46 7.42
CA ALA A 140 8.58 -4.42 7.00
C ALA A 140 9.22 -5.13 8.21
N ARG A 141 9.69 -4.37 9.21
CA ARG A 141 10.27 -4.95 10.44
C ARG A 141 9.29 -5.84 11.19
N LYS A 142 8.02 -5.42 11.30
CA LYS A 142 6.98 -6.20 11.97
C LYS A 142 6.75 -7.55 11.29
N ASN A 143 6.79 -7.58 9.96
CA ASN A 143 6.52 -8.79 9.18
C ASN A 143 7.81 -9.57 8.80
N GLY A 144 8.98 -9.13 9.26
CA GLY A 144 10.25 -9.78 8.91
C GLY A 144 10.66 -9.62 7.45
N TRP A 145 10.24 -8.55 6.77
CA TRP A 145 10.65 -8.29 5.40
C TRP A 145 12.06 -7.71 5.36
N VAL A 146 12.87 -8.24 4.45
CA VAL A 146 14.29 -7.90 4.27
C VAL A 146 14.48 -6.94 3.08
N PRO A 147 15.54 -6.10 3.07
CA PRO A 147 15.81 -5.17 1.96
C PRO A 147 16.26 -5.90 0.67
N PRO A 148 16.31 -5.19 -0.48
CA PRO A 148 16.76 -5.75 -1.75
C PRO A 148 18.11 -6.47 -1.68
N LEU A 149 19.09 -5.85 -1.04
CA LEU A 149 20.46 -6.39 -0.90
C LEU A 149 20.57 -7.62 0.00
N ALA A 150 19.48 -8.09 0.61
CA ALA A 150 19.45 -9.34 1.35
C ALA A 150 19.13 -10.56 0.45
N TRP A 151 18.82 -10.34 -0.82
CA TRP A 151 18.55 -11.36 -1.82
C TRP A 151 19.68 -11.39 -2.85
N ASP A 152 20.15 -12.57 -3.21
CA ASP A 152 21.11 -12.76 -4.30
C ASP A 152 20.36 -13.02 -5.62
N ASP A 153 19.36 -13.91 -5.58
CA ASP A 153 18.37 -14.12 -6.63
C ASP A 153 16.96 -14.15 -6.02
N ILE A 154 16.31 -12.98 -5.98
CA ILE A 154 15.01 -12.80 -5.32
C ILE A 154 13.89 -13.72 -5.83
N ASP A 155 14.02 -14.26 -7.05
CA ASP A 155 13.04 -15.18 -7.63
C ASP A 155 13.30 -16.64 -7.26
N ASN A 156 14.56 -17.04 -7.17
CA ASN A 156 14.96 -18.44 -7.04
C ASN A 156 15.48 -18.82 -5.64
N ASP A 157 15.93 -17.86 -4.85
CA ASP A 157 16.39 -18.10 -3.48
C ASP A 157 15.27 -18.73 -2.63
N GLU A 158 15.60 -19.76 -1.84
CA GLU A 158 14.67 -20.35 -0.88
C GLU A 158 14.36 -19.33 0.24
N ALA A 159 15.39 -18.65 0.71
CA ALA A 159 15.35 -17.65 1.78
C ALA A 159 16.42 -16.56 1.54
N PRO A 160 16.26 -15.36 2.11
CA PRO A 160 17.26 -14.31 1.98
C PRO A 160 18.55 -14.64 2.75
N ALA A 161 19.69 -14.16 2.24
CA ALA A 161 21.00 -14.36 2.83
C ALA A 161 21.16 -13.63 4.19
N ALA A 162 20.43 -12.53 4.39
CA ALA A 162 20.46 -11.75 5.63
C ALA A 162 19.13 -11.80 6.38
N ALA A 163 19.22 -11.84 7.72
CA ALA A 163 18.06 -11.78 8.59
C ALA A 163 17.36 -10.41 8.53
N ALA A 164 16.04 -10.41 8.74
CA ALA A 164 15.26 -9.18 8.82
C ALA A 164 15.71 -8.29 9.99
N ILE A 165 15.64 -6.98 9.78
CA ILE A 165 15.89 -6.02 10.85
C ILE A 165 14.79 -6.21 11.90
N PRO A 166 15.13 -6.51 13.17
CA PRO A 166 14.13 -6.75 14.19
C PRO A 166 13.25 -5.50 14.39
N PRO A 167 11.97 -5.68 14.79
CA PRO A 167 11.13 -4.55 15.15
C PRO A 167 11.79 -3.74 16.26
N LYS A 168 11.71 -2.40 16.15
CA LYS A 168 12.18 -1.54 17.25
C LYS A 168 11.39 -1.92 18.51
N PRO A 169 12.05 -2.16 19.65
CA PRO A 169 11.36 -2.45 20.90
C PRO A 169 10.42 -1.28 21.21
N LYS A 170 9.21 -1.59 21.66
CA LYS A 170 8.32 -0.54 22.16
C LYS A 170 8.91 -0.06 23.48
N PRO A 171 9.11 1.26 23.67
CA PRO A 171 9.57 1.76 24.95
C PRO A 171 8.54 1.42 26.03
N ASP A 172 9.00 0.98 27.20
CA ASP A 172 8.14 0.86 28.38
C ASP A 172 7.77 2.26 28.85
N ARG A 173 6.67 2.77 28.30
CA ARG A 173 6.22 4.13 28.56
C ARG A 173 5.91 4.35 30.03
N LEU A 174 5.37 3.34 30.73
CA LEU A 174 5.06 3.53 32.15
C LEU A 174 6.33 3.72 32.97
N ALA A 175 7.32 2.85 32.78
CA ALA A 175 8.61 2.98 33.47
C ALA A 175 9.32 4.30 33.13
N LEU A 176 9.24 4.75 31.88
CA LEU A 176 9.80 6.04 31.46
C LEU A 176 9.06 7.23 32.11
N LEU A 177 7.74 7.18 32.23
CA LEU A 177 6.98 8.24 32.92
C LEU A 177 7.28 8.25 34.42
N GLN A 178 7.41 7.08 35.05
CA GLN A 178 7.75 6.99 36.48
C GLN A 178 9.12 7.61 36.75
N ARG A 179 10.12 7.27 35.92
CA ARG A 179 11.45 7.88 36.00
C ARG A 179 11.42 9.39 35.76
N ALA A 180 10.63 9.84 34.77
CA ALA A 180 10.46 11.27 34.52
C ALA A 180 9.79 11.99 35.69
N ASP A 181 8.88 11.32 36.41
CA ASP A 181 8.26 11.87 37.62
C ASP A 181 9.27 12.01 38.76
N GLU A 182 10.09 10.97 38.99
CA GLU A 182 11.17 10.96 39.97
C GLU A 182 12.24 12.01 39.67
N ALA A 183 12.56 12.21 38.39
CA ALA A 183 13.51 13.21 37.93
C ALA A 183 12.91 14.63 37.82
N GLU A 184 11.68 14.83 38.33
CA GLU A 184 10.96 16.11 38.30
C GLU A 184 10.85 16.75 36.91
N GLN A 185 10.81 15.93 35.86
CA GLN A 185 10.68 16.40 34.50
C GLN A 185 9.25 16.87 34.19
N THR A 186 9.16 17.76 33.20
CA THR A 186 7.90 18.20 32.61
C THR A 186 7.32 17.13 31.67
N ALA A 187 6.02 17.21 31.39
CA ALA A 187 5.36 16.31 30.43
C ALA A 187 5.96 16.40 29.02
N LYS A 188 6.51 17.56 28.65
CA LYS A 188 7.19 17.76 27.37
C LYS A 188 8.53 17.01 27.31
N GLN A 189 9.36 17.14 28.34
CA GLN A 189 10.65 16.42 28.45
C GLN A 189 10.44 14.91 28.45
N ALA A 190 9.47 14.42 29.22
CA ALA A 190 9.11 13.00 29.23
C ALA A 190 8.67 12.51 27.84
N ALA A 191 7.88 13.30 27.12
CA ALA A 191 7.44 12.95 25.78
C ALA A 191 8.62 12.88 24.78
N GLU A 192 9.56 13.82 24.88
CA GLU A 192 10.79 13.84 24.07
C GLU A 192 11.68 12.61 24.36
N GLU A 193 11.90 12.23 25.63
CA GLU A 193 12.66 11.03 26.01
C GLU A 193 12.01 9.75 25.46
N ILE A 194 10.69 9.66 25.51
CA ILE A 194 9.91 8.53 24.96
C ILE A 194 9.90 8.52 23.41
N GLY A 195 10.23 9.65 22.78
CA GLY A 195 10.17 9.83 21.33
C GLY A 195 8.75 9.96 20.78
N VAL A 196 7.83 10.58 21.54
CA VAL A 196 6.44 10.85 21.13
C VAL A 196 6.11 12.33 21.31
N SER A 197 5.04 12.81 20.66
CA SER A 197 4.52 14.15 20.99
C SER A 197 3.85 14.15 22.37
N GLN A 198 3.84 15.31 23.04
CA GLN A 198 3.13 15.48 24.31
C GLN A 198 1.63 15.11 24.21
N GLU A 199 0.98 15.47 23.10
CA GLU A 199 -0.41 15.06 22.83
C GLU A 199 -0.55 13.55 22.58
N GLY A 200 0.46 12.92 21.98
CA GLY A 200 0.55 11.46 21.86
C GLY A 200 0.71 10.78 23.21
N LEU A 201 1.48 11.41 24.12
CA LEU A 201 1.66 10.95 25.49
C LEU A 201 0.36 11.09 26.30
N ASN A 202 -0.33 12.23 26.23
CA ASN A 202 -1.65 12.45 26.82
C ASN A 202 -2.65 11.35 26.42
N ARG A 203 -2.83 11.12 25.11
CA ARG A 203 -3.73 10.06 24.60
C ARG A 203 -3.31 8.66 25.03
N TRP A 204 -2.02 8.41 25.24
CA TRP A 204 -1.57 7.13 25.78
C TRP A 204 -1.93 7.00 27.27
N CYS A 205 -1.65 8.02 28.09
CA CYS A 205 -1.97 8.05 29.51
C CYS A 205 -3.48 7.91 29.75
N LYS A 206 -4.30 8.61 28.97
CA LYS A 206 -5.77 8.53 29.03
C LYS A 206 -6.27 7.11 28.75
N ARG A 207 -5.68 6.42 27.77
CA ARG A 207 -6.10 5.05 27.39
C ARG A 207 -5.65 3.97 28.37
N HIS A 208 -4.57 4.20 29.12
CA HIS A 208 -3.96 3.19 30.00
C HIS A 208 -4.13 3.53 31.49
N GLY A 209 -4.88 4.59 31.85
CA GLY A 209 -5.16 4.93 33.25
C GLY A 209 -4.01 5.62 33.97
N HIS A 210 -3.14 6.35 33.27
CA HIS A 210 -1.97 7.04 33.84
C HIS A 210 -2.09 8.57 33.84
N MET A 211 -3.33 9.09 33.85
CA MET A 211 -3.58 10.54 33.81
C MET A 211 -3.07 11.27 35.05
N ASP A 212 -3.09 10.63 36.21
CA ASP A 212 -2.57 11.23 37.45
C ASP A 212 -1.09 11.57 37.32
N LEU A 213 -0.30 10.60 36.84
CA LEU A 213 1.13 10.75 36.57
C LEU A 213 1.36 11.85 35.53
N TYR A 214 0.62 11.80 34.41
CA TYR A 214 0.70 12.82 33.37
C TYR A 214 0.40 14.23 33.89
N PHE A 215 -0.63 14.41 34.71
CA PHE A 215 -0.96 15.70 35.29
C PHE A 215 0.08 16.20 36.29
N ARG A 216 0.74 15.32 37.05
CA ARG A 216 1.90 15.73 37.89
C ARG A 216 3.00 16.34 37.05
N LEU A 217 3.41 15.65 35.98
CA LEU A 217 4.42 16.14 35.03
C LEU A 217 3.98 17.42 34.32
N LEU A 218 2.69 17.56 34.01
CA LEU A 218 2.13 18.73 33.32
C LEU A 218 2.16 19.99 34.21
N ARG A 219 1.89 19.84 35.52
CA ARG A 219 1.91 20.95 36.49
C ARG A 219 3.30 21.54 36.73
N ARG A 220 4.36 20.83 36.34
CA ARG A 220 5.75 21.31 36.43
C ARG A 220 6.12 22.28 35.30
N ASP A 221 5.32 22.34 34.23
CA ASP A 221 5.56 23.31 33.15
C ASP A 221 5.13 24.71 33.62
N PRO A 222 6.04 25.71 33.63
CA PRO A 222 5.71 27.09 34.02
C PRO A 222 4.61 27.73 33.16
N LYS A 223 4.41 27.23 31.94
CA LYS A 223 3.38 27.71 31.00
C LYS A 223 2.05 26.97 31.16
N PHE A 224 1.93 26.06 32.12
CA PHE A 224 0.72 25.28 32.35
C PHE A 224 -0.44 26.19 32.83
N ASN A 225 -1.47 26.31 32.00
CA ASN A 225 -2.74 26.93 32.38
C ASN A 225 -3.79 25.83 32.66
N GLY A 226 -4.14 25.66 33.94
CA GLY A 226 -5.06 24.62 34.41
C GLY A 226 -6.47 24.66 33.80
N ASN A 227 -6.87 25.78 33.17
CA ASN A 227 -8.16 25.87 32.47
C ASN A 227 -8.24 25.04 31.19
N GLN A 228 -7.11 24.65 30.59
CA GLN A 228 -7.10 23.93 29.30
C GLN A 228 -7.38 22.42 29.42
N TYR A 229 -7.43 21.89 30.65
CA TYR A 229 -7.63 20.45 30.93
C TYR A 229 -8.78 20.16 31.90
N ARG A 230 -9.59 21.19 32.23
CA ARG A 230 -10.86 21.06 32.97
C ARG A 230 -12.00 20.71 32.00
N ALA A 231 -12.02 19.48 31.50
CA ALA A 231 -13.21 18.90 30.86
C ALA A 231 -13.10 17.38 30.79
N ALA A 232 -13.57 16.70 31.84
CA ALA A 232 -14.26 15.43 31.84
C ALA A 232 -14.89 15.25 33.23
#